data_AF-A0A1I1KRP6-F1
#
_entry.id   AF-A0A1I1KRP6-F1
#
_cell.length_a   1.000
_cell.length_b   1.000
_cell.length_c   1.000
_cell.angle_alpha   90.00
_cell.angle_beta   90.00
_cell.angle_gamma   90.00
#
_symmetry.space_group_name_H-M   'P 1'
#
loop_
_entity.id
_entity.type
_entity.pdbx_description
1 polymer ?
#
loop_
_entity_poly.entity_id
_entity_poly.type
_entity_poly.pdbx_seq_one_letter_code
_entity_poly.pdbx_strand_id
1 'polypeptide(L)'
;SIVYTDRIGELGARPSTGTVGDSFDNALAEAVNGLYKTELIRRRGPWRTIEQVELATLEYVWWWNNQRLHGELDMRTPLEVEAAYYAAHESSRPALAGQGNA
;
A
#
# COMPACT_ATOMS: atom_id res chain seq x y z
N SER A 1 -5.81 -17.83 -16.13
CA SER A 1 -4.85 -16.73 -16.25
C SER A 1 -3.49 -17.27 -15.82
N ILE A 2 -2.67 -17.70 -16.79
CA ILE A 2 -1.34 -18.31 -16.54
C ILE A 2 -0.25 -17.24 -16.68
N VAL A 3 -0.43 -16.34 -17.65
CA VAL A 3 0.50 -15.22 -17.98
C VAL A 3 0.74 -14.26 -16.81
N TYR A 4 -0.27 -14.01 -15.95
CA TYR A 4 -0.13 -13.09 -14.82
C TYR A 4 0.73 -13.67 -13.69
N THR A 5 0.55 -14.96 -13.38
CA THR A 5 1.26 -15.64 -12.29
C THR A 5 2.74 -15.88 -12.66
N ASP A 6 2.99 -16.25 -13.92
CA ASP A 6 4.35 -16.49 -14.42
C ASP A 6 5.21 -15.23 -14.34
N ARG A 7 4.65 -14.06 -14.70
CA ARG A 7 5.39 -12.79 -14.66
C ARG A 7 5.73 -12.33 -13.23
N ILE A 8 4.87 -12.64 -12.26
CA ILE A 8 5.13 -12.36 -10.84
C ILE A 8 6.27 -13.24 -10.34
N GLY A 9 6.28 -14.53 -10.70
CA GLY A 9 7.37 -15.46 -10.39
C GLY A 9 8.71 -15.05 -11.01
N GLU A 10 8.71 -14.57 -12.26
CA GLU A 10 9.91 -14.05 -12.94
C GLU A 10 10.51 -12.81 -12.26
N LEU A 11 9.67 -11.97 -11.64
CA LEU A 11 10.10 -10.77 -10.93
C LEU A 11 10.54 -11.05 -9.49
N GLY A 12 10.57 -12.32 -9.06
CA GLY A 12 10.91 -12.72 -7.69
C GLY A 12 9.86 -12.32 -6.66
N ALA A 13 8.71 -11.81 -7.10
CA ALA A 13 7.59 -11.52 -6.23
C ALA A 13 6.82 -12.83 -5.99
N ARG A 14 6.43 -13.08 -4.73
CA ARG A 14 5.51 -14.17 -4.44
C ARG A 14 4.10 -13.64 -4.68
N PRO A 15 3.29 -14.26 -5.57
CA PRO A 15 1.90 -13.87 -5.69
C PRO A 15 1.24 -14.06 -4.33
N SER A 16 0.61 -13.01 -3.80
CA SER A 16 -0.29 -13.09 -2.64
C SER A 16 -1.62 -13.76 -3.01
N THR A 17 -1.57 -14.74 -3.91
CA THR A 17 -2.65 -15.69 -4.15
C THR A 17 -2.36 -16.86 -3.21
N GLY A 18 -2.47 -16.58 -1.90
CA GLY A 18 -2.15 -17.56 -0.86
C GLY A 18 -2.96 -18.84 -1.04
N THR A 19 -2.39 -19.95 -0.58
CA THR A 19 -3.13 -21.18 -0.25
C THR A 19 -4.40 -20.81 0.53
N VAL A 20 -5.52 -21.50 0.27
CA VAL A 20 -6.81 -21.29 0.96
C VAL A 20 -6.59 -21.03 2.46
N GLY A 21 -6.81 -19.79 2.92
CA GLY A 21 -6.67 -19.42 4.34
C GLY A 21 -5.90 -18.15 4.66
N ASP A 22 -5.16 -17.54 3.73
CA ASP A 22 -4.43 -16.28 3.98
C ASP A 22 -5.24 -15.04 3.54
N SER A 23 -6.45 -14.91 4.10
CA SER A 23 -7.45 -13.91 3.68
C SER A 23 -7.22 -12.51 4.24
N PHE A 24 -6.22 -12.30 5.10
CA PHE A 24 -6.02 -11.03 5.80
C PHE A 24 -5.67 -9.90 4.84
N ASP A 25 -4.73 -10.13 3.92
CA ASP A 25 -4.35 -9.13 2.92
C ASP A 25 -5.52 -8.83 1.97
N ASN A 26 -6.30 -9.86 1.59
CA ASN A 26 -7.48 -9.68 0.75
C ASN A 26 -8.58 -8.89 1.48
N ALA A 27 -8.83 -9.17 2.76
CA ALA A 27 -9.82 -8.47 3.56
C ALA A 27 -9.45 -6.99 3.76
N LEU A 28 -8.16 -6.69 3.99
CA LEU A 28 -7.68 -5.32 4.10
C LEU A 28 -7.84 -4.58 2.76
N ALA A 29 -7.41 -5.17 1.66
CA ALA A 29 -7.56 -4.58 0.33
C ALA A 29 -9.04 -4.35 -0.03
N GLU A 30 -9.92 -5.28 0.31
CA GLU A 30 -11.36 -5.15 0.11
C GLU A 30 -11.96 -4.01 0.95
N ALA A 31 -11.54 -3.86 2.21
CA ALA A 31 -11.99 -2.77 3.07
C ALA A 31 -11.59 -1.39 2.52
N VAL A 32 -10.33 -1.25 2.09
CA VAL A 32 -9.82 -0.01 1.48
C VAL A 32 -10.59 0.33 0.20
N ASN A 33 -10.81 -0.66 -0.68
CA ASN A 33 -11.59 -0.48 -1.90
C ASN A 33 -13.06 -0.12 -1.61
N GLY A 34 -13.64 -0.68 -0.55
CA GLY A 34 -14.98 -0.35 -0.08
C GLY A 34 -15.09 1.10 0.37
N LEU A 35 -14.11 1.59 1.13
CA LEU A 35 -14.02 2.99 1.58
C LEU A 35 -13.83 3.94 0.41
N TYR A 36 -12.89 3.64 -0.50
CA TYR A 36 -12.68 4.41 -1.72
C TYR A 36 -13.97 4.60 -2.53
N LYS A 37 -14.71 3.50 -2.78
CA LYS A 37 -15.99 3.56 -3.50
C LYS A 37 -17.03 4.40 -2.77
N THR A 38 -17.06 4.33 -1.44
CA THR A 38 -18.05 5.01 -0.60
C THR A 38 -17.75 6.48 -0.44
N GLU A 39 -16.51 6.83 -0.12
CA GLU A 39 -16.10 8.17 0.26
C GLU A 39 -15.76 9.06 -0.93
N LEU A 40 -15.24 8.48 -2.01
CA LEU A 40 -14.90 9.20 -3.22
C LEU A 40 -15.96 9.02 -4.29
N ILE A 41 -16.10 7.80 -4.81
CA ILE A 41 -16.83 7.55 -6.07
C ILE A 41 -18.32 7.86 -5.92
N ARG A 42 -18.97 7.34 -4.87
CA ARG A 42 -20.40 7.55 -4.63
C ARG A 42 -20.71 8.96 -4.12
N ARG A 43 -19.83 9.55 -3.30
CA ARG A 43 -20.08 10.86 -2.67
C ARG A 43 -19.79 12.06 -3.57
N ARG A 44 -18.76 12.00 -4.42
CA ARG A 44 -18.35 13.14 -5.27
C ARG A 44 -18.86 13.06 -6.70
N GLY A 45 -19.61 12.00 -7.05
CA GLY A 45 -20.29 11.91 -8.34
C GLY A 45 -21.44 12.93 -8.48
N PRO A 46 -22.02 13.07 -9.69
CA PRO A 46 -21.80 12.25 -10.88
C PRO A 46 -20.51 12.62 -11.64
N TRP A 47 -19.78 11.60 -12.07
CA TRP A 47 -18.56 11.74 -12.89
C TRP A 47 -18.93 11.75 -14.36
N ARG A 48 -18.32 12.65 -15.14
CA ARG A 48 -18.64 12.81 -16.57
C ARG A 48 -17.56 12.27 -17.49
N THR A 49 -16.35 12.07 -16.97
CA THR A 49 -15.15 11.67 -17.72
C THR A 49 -14.26 10.81 -16.84
N ILE A 50 -13.39 10.02 -17.46
CA ILE A 50 -12.44 9.16 -16.73
C ILE A 50 -11.36 10.02 -16.07
N GLU A 51 -10.92 11.08 -16.75
CA GLU A 51 -9.88 12.00 -16.30
C GLU A 51 -10.26 12.68 -14.97
N GLN A 52 -11.55 13.00 -14.77
CA GLN A 52 -12.04 13.51 -13.49
C GLN A 52 -11.89 12.48 -12.36
N VAL A 53 -12.18 11.20 -12.66
CA VAL A 53 -12.04 10.13 -11.68
C VAL A 53 -10.56 9.90 -11.38
N GLU A 54 -9.69 9.89 -12.39
CA GLU A 54 -8.24 9.72 -12.23
C GLU A 54 -7.65 10.81 -11.33
N LEU A 55 -7.94 12.08 -11.61
CA LEU A 55 -7.46 13.19 -10.77
C LEU A 55 -7.97 13.07 -9.33
N ALA A 56 -9.27 12.81 -9.17
CA ALA A 56 -9.87 12.64 -7.85
C ALA A 56 -9.29 11.43 -7.09
N THR A 57 -8.90 10.38 -7.82
CA THR A 57 -8.24 9.18 -7.26
C THR A 57 -6.85 9.53 -6.77
N LEU A 58 -6.07 10.26 -7.56
CA LEU A 58 -4.73 10.72 -7.17
C LEU A 58 -4.80 11.56 -5.89
N GLU A 59 -5.74 12.51 -5.83
CA GLU A 59 -5.99 13.31 -4.63
C GLU A 59 -6.40 12.45 -3.42
N TYR A 60 -7.29 11.47 -3.63
CA TYR A 60 -7.74 10.58 -2.57
C TYR A 60 -6.61 9.73 -2.02
N VAL A 61 -5.78 9.14 -2.89
CA VAL A 61 -4.63 8.33 -2.49
C VAL A 61 -3.59 9.17 -1.75
N TRP A 62 -3.32 10.39 -2.24
CA TRP A 62 -2.44 11.31 -1.54
C TRP A 62 -2.97 11.63 -0.14
N TRP A 63 -4.25 12.00 -0.04
CA TRP A 63 -4.89 12.31 1.25
C TRP A 63 -4.88 11.11 2.19
N TRP A 64 -5.22 9.91 1.70
CA TRP A 64 -5.21 8.67 2.47
C TRP A 64 -3.84 8.41 3.09
N ASN A 65 -2.77 8.53 2.30
CA ASN A 65 -1.43 8.20 2.78
C ASN A 65 -0.79 9.31 3.63
N ASN A 66 -1.11 10.58 3.37
CA ASN A 66 -0.39 11.72 3.95
C ASN A 66 -1.16 12.44 5.05
N GLN A 67 -2.49 12.31 5.12
CA GLN A 67 -3.33 13.16 5.96
C GLN A 67 -4.40 12.40 6.73
N ARG A 68 -4.87 11.26 6.22
CA ARG A 68 -5.87 10.44 6.93
C ARG A 68 -5.22 9.74 8.12
N LEU A 69 -5.81 9.95 9.29
CA LEU A 69 -5.46 9.20 10.49
C LEU A 69 -6.26 7.90 10.54
N HIS A 70 -5.59 6.82 10.92
CA HIS A 70 -6.19 5.49 11.04
C HIS A 70 -6.16 5.03 12.49
N GLY A 71 -7.31 4.58 13.00
CA GLY A 71 -7.40 4.07 14.38
C GLY A 71 -6.54 2.83 14.57
N GLU A 72 -6.45 1.99 13.55
CA GLU A 72 -5.62 0.78 13.51
C GLU A 72 -4.10 1.09 13.48
N LEU A 73 -3.73 2.34 13.21
CA LEU A 73 -2.34 2.83 13.17
C LEU A 73 -2.05 3.80 14.33
N ASP A 74 -2.74 3.66 15.46
CA ASP A 74 -2.60 4.54 16.62
C ASP A 74 -2.81 6.03 16.29
N MET A 75 -3.79 6.32 15.43
CA MET A 75 -4.11 7.67 14.95
C MET A 75 -2.97 8.33 14.16
N ARG A 76 -2.16 7.53 13.46
CA ARG A 76 -1.11 7.98 12.55
C ARG A 76 -1.51 7.78 11.08
N THR A 77 -0.80 8.46 10.21
CA THR A 77 -0.91 8.29 8.76
C THR A 77 -0.08 7.08 8.29
N PRO A 78 -0.45 6.44 7.17
CA PRO A 78 0.35 5.36 6.59
C PRO A 78 1.81 5.78 6.33
N LEU A 79 2.02 7.02 5.85
CA LEU A 79 3.37 7.55 5.61
C LEU A 79 4.21 7.61 6.88
N GLU A 80 3.64 8.07 8.00
CA GLU A 80 4.38 8.12 9.27
C GLU A 80 4.76 6.72 9.77
N VAL A 81 3.87 5.74 9.60
CA VAL A 81 4.13 4.34 9.99
C VAL A 81 5.24 3.75 9.13
N GLU A 82 5.17 3.93 7.81
CA GLU A 82 6.18 3.46 6.88
C GLU A 82 7.55 4.12 7.14
N ALA A 83 7.59 5.43 7.36
CA ALA A 83 8.82 6.15 7.70
C ALA A 83 9.47 5.64 8.99
N ALA A 84 8.66 5.39 10.03
CA ALA A 84 9.15 4.82 11.29
C ALA A 84 9.66 3.38 11.12
N TYR A 85 8.97 2.58 10.30
CA TYR A 85 9.39 1.23 9.97
C TYR A 85 10.77 1.23 9.32
N TYR A 86 10.99 2.03 8.26
CA TYR A 86 12.28 2.08 7.58
C TYR A 86 13.40 2.63 8.47
N ALA A 87 13.13 3.65 9.29
CA ALA A 87 14.11 4.18 10.25
C ALA A 87 14.58 3.09 11.23
N ALA A 88 13.65 2.28 11.75
CA ALA A 88 13.96 1.16 12.64
C ALA A 88 14.76 0.04 11.92
N HIS A 89 14.40 -0.28 10.67
CA HIS A 89 15.08 -1.31 9.89
C HIS A 89 16.48 -0.89 9.41
N GLU A 90 16.69 0.39 9.11
CA GLU A 90 18.01 0.95 8.78
C GLU A 90 18.93 0.94 10.01
N SER A 91 18.41 1.29 11.19
CA SER A 91 19.16 1.19 12.45
C SER A 91 19.51 -0.25 12.87
N SER A 92 18.78 -1.24 12.36
CA SER A 92 18.98 -2.67 12.63
C SER A 92 19.91 -3.35 11.63
N ARG A 93 20.35 -2.65 10.57
CA ARG A 93 21.35 -3.14 9.64
C ARG A 93 22.73 -2.99 10.29
N PRO A 94 23.45 -4.08 10.63
CA PRO A 94 24.81 -3.94 11.15
C PRO A 94 25.62 -3.18 10.11
N ALA A 95 26.35 -2.15 10.55
CA ALA A 95 27.31 -1.46 9.71
C ALA A 95 28.16 -2.54 9.02
N LEU A 96 28.23 -2.52 7.69
CA LEU A 96 29.23 -3.33 6.99
C LEU A 96 30.56 -3.01 7.67
N ALA A 97 31.13 -4.01 8.33
CA ALA A 97 32.38 -3.89 9.05
C ALA A 97 33.40 -3.22 8.13
N GLY A 98 33.97 -2.12 8.61
CA GLY A 98 34.93 -1.31 7.88
C GLY A 98 36.08 -2.15 7.34
N GLN A 99 36.63 -1.64 6.23
CA GLN A 99 37.87 -2.06 5.61
C GLN A 99 38.97 -2.37 6.64
N GLY A 100 39.57 -3.54 6.54
CA GLY A 100 40.92 -3.82 7.04
C GLY A 100 41.89 -3.82 5.87
N ASN A 101 42.62 -2.72 5.69
CA ASN A 101 43.80 -2.67 4.83
C ASN A 101 45.02 -3.06 5.68
N ALA A 102 45.72 -4.11 5.30
CA ALA A 102 47.13 -4.38 5.62
C ALA A 102 47.71 -5.27 4.51
#